data_AF-A0A7X2LX38-F1
#
_entry.id   AF-A0A7X2LX38-F1
#
_cell.length_a   1.000
_cell.length_b   1.000
_cell.length_c   1.000
_cell.angle_alpha   90.00
_cell.angle_beta   90.00
_cell.angle_gamma   90.00
#
_symmetry.space_group_name_H-M   'P 1'
#
loop_
_entity.id
_entity.type
_entity.pdbx_description
1 polymer ?
#
loop_
_entity_poly.entity_id
_entity_poly.type
_entity_poly.pdbx_seq_one_letter_code
_entity_poly.pdbx_strand_id
1 'polypeptide(L)' 'MGILYDTVMKQKREFLIEELKSMSVVKSQDGKELHELDYDTLEYELVLAAFRYIDTTADANKFF' A
#
# COMPACT_ATOMS: atom_id res chain seq x y z
N MET A 1 1.91 25.93 4.84
CA MET A 1 2.30 25.34 3.54
C MET A 1 1.17 25.60 2.56
N GLY A 2 1.47 25.76 1.26
CA GLY A 2 0.47 26.19 0.27
C GLY A 2 -0.57 25.10 -0.04
N ILE A 3 -1.78 25.54 -0.39
CA ILE A 3 -2.97 24.73 -0.70
C ILE A 3 -2.65 23.55 -1.64
N LEU A 4 -1.73 23.76 -2.59
CA LEU A 4 -1.25 22.74 -3.53
C LEU A 4 -0.58 21.54 -2.84
N TYR A 5 0.22 21.78 -1.80
CA TYR A 5 0.91 20.73 -1.06
C TYR A 5 -0.09 19.79 -0.38
N ASP A 6 -1.11 20.35 0.26
CA ASP A 6 -2.14 19.57 0.95
C ASP A 6 -2.97 18.75 -0.03
N THR A 7 -3.28 19.30 -1.21
CA THR A 7 -3.98 18.57 -2.28
C THR A 7 -3.13 17.42 -2.82
N VAL A 8 -1.85 17.64 -3.10
CA VAL A 8 -0.95 16.59 -3.61
C VAL A 8 -0.76 15.47 -2.58
N MET A 9 -0.62 15.81 -1.29
CA MET A 9 -0.47 14.79 -0.25
C MET A 9 -1.74 13.96 -0.06
N LYS A 10 -2.92 14.57 -0.17
CA LYS A 10 -4.19 13.82 -0.18
C LYS A 10 -4.29 12.84 -1.35
N GLN A 11 -3.96 13.30 -2.56
CA GLN A 11 -3.98 12.43 -3.74
C GLN A 11 -3.00 11.27 -3.64
N LYS A 12 -1.78 11.52 -3.14
CA LYS A 12 -0.79 10.45 -2.93
C LYS A 12 -1.28 9.41 -1.93
N ARG A 13 -1.93 9.85 -0.85
CA ARG A 13 -2.51 8.94 0.15
C ARG A 13 -3.62 8.10 -0.44
N GLU A 14 -4.51 8.70 -1.22
CA GLU A 14 -5.59 7.98 -1.92
C GLU A 14 -5.02 6.93 -2.88
N PHE A 15 -4.00 7.30 -3.66
CA PHE A 15 -3.31 6.38 -4.57
C PHE A 15 -2.72 5.16 -3.85
N LEU A 16 -2.03 5.36 -2.71
CA LEU A 16 -1.48 4.25 -1.92
C LEU A 16 -2.58 3.31 -1.40
N ILE A 17 -3.72 3.87 -0.99
CA ILE A 17 -4.86 3.07 -0.51
C ILE A 17 -5.47 2.25 -1.66
N GLU A 18 -5.58 2.82 -2.86
CA GLU A 18 -6.07 2.10 -4.04
C GLU A 18 -5.13 0.97 -4.45
N GLU A 19 -3.81 1.19 -4.45
CA GLU A 19 -2.81 0.16 -4.71
C GLU A 19 -2.85 -0.97 -3.66
N LEU A 20 -2.95 -0.63 -2.37
CA LEU A 20 -3.09 -1.65 -1.32
C LEU A 20 -4.37 -2.47 -1.49
N LYS A 21 -5.48 -1.83 -1.87
CA LYS A 21 -6.74 -2.52 -2.19
C LYS A 21 -6.61 -3.41 -3.41
N SER A 22 -5.89 -2.99 -4.45
CA SER A 22 -5.65 -3.80 -5.66
C SER A 22 -4.85 -5.07 -5.34
N MET A 23 -3.93 -4.98 -4.37
CA MET A 23 -3.17 -6.12 -3.83
C MET A 23 -3.94 -6.95 -2.79
N SER A 24 -5.26 -6.73 -2.64
CA SER A 24 -6.13 -7.41 -1.67
C SER A 24 -5.77 -7.18 -0.19
N VAL A 25 -5.06 -6.09 0.11
CA VAL A 25 -4.75 -5.67 1.49
C VAL A 25 -5.84 -4.71 1.96
N VAL A 26 -6.58 -5.10 3.00
CA VAL A 26 -7.70 -4.30 3.56
C VAL A 26 -7.36 -3.72 4.94
N LYS A 27 -6.41 -4.34 5.65
CA LYS A 27 -5.99 -3.96 7.00
C LYS A 27 -4.47 -4.02 7.10
N SER A 28 -3.91 -3.15 7.93
CA SER A 28 -2.49 -3.22 8.32
C SER A 28 -2.22 -4.44 9.20
N GLN A 29 -0.94 -4.81 9.37
CA GLN A 29 -0.50 -5.87 10.28
C GLN A 29 -1.05 -5.72 11.69
N ASP A 30 -1.25 -4.48 12.16
CA ASP A 30 -1.81 -4.18 13.49
C ASP A 30 -3.35 -4.29 13.55
N GLY A 31 -4.00 -4.66 12.45
CA GLY A 31 -5.46 -4.79 12.35
C GLY A 31 -6.21 -3.47 12.14
N LYS A 32 -5.49 -2.35 11.99
CA LYS A 32 -6.07 -1.02 11.70
C LYS A 32 -6.52 -0.91 10.25
N GLU A 33 -7.55 -0.10 10.02
CA GLU A 33 -8.02 0.19 8.66
C GLU A 33 -7.04 1.11 7.92
N LEU A 34 -6.85 0.90 6.62
CA LEU A 34 -5.92 1.69 5.79
C LEU A 34 -6.22 3.20 5.84
N HIS A 35 -7.49 3.57 6.02
CA HIS A 35 -7.92 4.96 6.11
C HIS A 35 -7.56 5.65 7.42
N GLU A 36 -7.18 4.91 8.46
CA GLU A 36 -6.77 5.42 9.76
C GLU A 36 -5.24 5.48 9.92
N LEU A 37 -4.50 4.95 8.95
CA LEU A 37 -3.04 4.91 8.97
C LEU A 37 -2.43 6.23 8.49
N ASP A 38 -1.30 6.55 9.10
CA ASP A 38 -0.41 7.61 8.64
C ASP A 38 0.22 7.26 7.28
N TYR A 39 0.64 8.28 6.55
CA TYR A 39 1.21 8.13 5.21
C TYR A 39 2.45 7.21 5.20
N ASP A 40 3.35 7.37 6.18
CA ASP A 40 4.57 6.57 6.29
C ASP A 40 4.25 5.08 6.51
N THR A 41 3.21 4.79 7.31
CA THR A 41 2.76 3.42 7.55
C THR A 41 2.11 2.81 6.31
N LEU A 42 1.36 3.60 5.54
CA LEU A 42 0.81 3.16 4.25
C LEU A 42 1.90 2.80 3.24
N GLU A 43 2.97 3.60 3.15
CA GLU A 43 4.10 3.26 2.28
C GLU A 43 4.78 1.95 2.72
N TYR A 44 4.98 1.77 4.03
CA TYR A 44 5.58 0.54 4.55
C TYR A 44 4.75 -0.71 4.23
N GLU A 45 3.43 -0.65 4.43
CA GLU A 45 2.52 -1.75 4.11
C GLU A 45 2.50 -2.05 2.61
N LEU A 46 2.57 -1.03 1.75
CA LEU A 46 2.61 -1.21 0.30
C LEU A 46 3.89 -1.92 -0.15
N VAL A 47 5.03 -1.55 0.44
CA VAL A 47 6.31 -2.24 0.18
C VAL A 47 6.22 -3.71 0.58
N LEU A 48 5.66 -4.02 1.75
CA LEU A 48 5.46 -5.40 2.20
C LEU A 48 4.50 -6.19 1.31
N ALA A 49 3.39 -5.57 0.92
CA ALA A 49 2.41 -6.17 0.01
C ALA A 49 3.04 -6.46 -1.35
N ALA A 50 3.82 -5.52 -1.89
CA ALA A 50 4.54 -5.68 -3.14
C ALA A 50 5.57 -6.82 -3.06
N PHE A 51 6.32 -6.94 -1.95
CA PHE A 51 7.22 -8.07 -1.76
C PHE A 51 6.49 -9.42 -1.75
N ARG A 52 5.35 -9.52 -1.06
CA ARG A 52 4.53 -10.74 -1.06
C ARG A 52 3.96 -11.05 -2.44
N TYR A 53 3.53 -10.03 -3.18
CA TYR A 53 3.01 -10.19 -4.53
C TYR A 53 4.10 -10.66 -5.51
N ILE A 54 5.32 -10.14 -5.37
CA ILE A 54 6.47 -10.60 -6.16
C ILE A 54 6.81 -12.04 -5.80
N ASP A 55 6.78 -12.41 -4.52
CA ASP A 55 7.07 -13.78 -4.09
C ASP A 55 6.04 -14.77 -4.62
N THR A 56 4.73 -14.44 -4.56
CA THR A 56 3.66 -15.31 -5.09
C THR A 56 3.71 -15.45 -6.62
N THR A 57 4.08 -14.39 -7.33
CA THR A 57 4.25 -14.42 -8.80
C THR A 57 5.55 -15.12 -9.22
N ALA A 58 6.61 -15.05 -8.42
CA ALA A 58 7.85 -15.77 -8.65
C ALA A 58 7.73 -17.27 -8.32
N ASP A 59 6.95 -17.64 -7.30
CA ASP A 59 6.67 -19.05 -6.97
C ASP A 59 5.84 -19.73 -8.08
N ALA A 60 4.95 -18.98 -8.74
CA ALA A 60 4.25 -19.45 -9.94
C ALA A 60 5.20 -19.74 -11.14
N ASN A 61 6.45 -19.29 -11.06
CA ASN A 61 7.48 -19.47 -12.08
C ASN A 61 8.65 -20.35 -11.59
N LYS A 62 8.47 -21.13 -10.51
CA LYS A 62 9.33 -22.28 -10.23
C LYS A 62 8.98 -23.39 -11.21
N PHE A 63 9.65 -23.37 -12.35
CA PHE A 63 9.89 -24.57 -13.14
C PHE A 63 10.69 -25.56 -12.28
N PHE A 64 10.25 -26.82 -12.34
CA PHE A 64 10.76 -28.06 -11.71
C PHE A 64 10.15 -28.43 -10.35
#